data_AF-A0AAE3N2P6-F1
#
_entry.id   AF-A0AAE3N2P6-F1
#
_cell.length_a   1.000
_cell.length_b   1.000
_cell.length_c   1.000
_cell.angle_alpha   90.00
_cell.angle_beta   90.00
_cell.angle_gamma   90.00
#
_symmetry.space_group_name_H-M   'P 1'
#
loop_
_entity.id
_entity.type
_entity.pdbx_description
1 polymer ?
#
loop_
_entity_poly.entity_id
_entity_poly.type
_entity_poly.pdbx_seq_one_letter_code
_entity_poly.pdbx_strand_id
1 'polypeptide(L)'
;MEIDRDKIDDAILALLYLTLDRDGRAWKGFDWSAMNRLHEKRFIVDPVNKAKSVWLTEEGIARSEKLFREMFGVEGKAGMHPHDVDK
;
A
#
# COMPACT_ATOMS: atom_id res chain seq x y z
N MET A 1 19.23 7.38 -15.48
CA MET A 1 17.81 7.24 -15.86
C MET A 1 17.02 8.16 -14.95
N GLU A 2 16.22 9.06 -15.52
CA GLU A 2 15.26 9.86 -14.74
C GLU A 2 14.13 8.95 -14.25
N ILE A 3 13.75 9.05 -12.98
CA ILE A 3 12.68 8.25 -12.38
C ILE A 3 11.61 9.16 -11.77
N ASP A 4 10.35 8.78 -11.95
CA ASP A 4 9.20 9.43 -11.31
C ASP A 4 9.09 8.93 -9.86
N ARG A 5 9.66 9.71 -8.92
CA ARG A 5 9.68 9.33 -7.51
C ARG A 5 8.30 9.28 -6.88
N ASP A 6 7.36 10.10 -7.35
CA ASP A 6 6.01 10.11 -6.81
C ASP A 6 5.25 8.84 -7.17
N LYS A 7 5.42 8.32 -8.40
CA LYS A 7 4.88 7.01 -8.77
C LYS A 7 5.49 5.86 -7.96
N ILE A 8 6.79 5.93 -7.66
CA ILE A 8 7.44 4.94 -6.80
C ILE A 8 6.87 5.01 -5.37
N ASP A 9 6.67 6.21 -4.83
CA ASP A 9 6.08 6.40 -3.51
C ASP A 9 4.65 5.88 -3.45
N ASP A 10 3.81 6.22 -4.43
CA ASP A 10 2.44 5.74 -4.53
C ASP A 10 2.39 4.20 -4.64
N ALA A 11 3.26 3.59 -5.45
CA ALA A 11 3.34 2.13 -5.56
C ALA A 11 3.78 1.46 -4.25
N ILE A 12 4.77 2.02 -3.55
CA ILE A 12 5.20 1.49 -2.24
C ILE A 12 4.08 1.63 -1.20
N LEU A 13 3.42 2.78 -1.15
CA LEU A 13 2.29 2.99 -0.25
C LEU A 13 1.16 1.99 -0.54
N ALA A 14 0.84 1.74 -1.81
CA ALA A 14 -0.10 0.70 -2.20
C ALA A 14 0.36 -0.70 -1.71
N LEU A 15 1.63 -1.06 -1.89
CA LEU A 15 2.14 -2.36 -1.46
C LEU A 15 2.20 -2.54 0.07
N LEU A 16 2.30 -1.45 0.85
CA LEU A 16 2.18 -1.53 2.30
C LEU A 16 0.79 -2.06 2.72
N TYR A 17 -0.26 -1.73 1.98
CA TYR A 17 -1.62 -2.24 2.22
C TYR A 17 -1.71 -3.77 2.20
N LEU A 18 -0.92 -4.44 1.35
CA LEU A 18 -0.90 -5.90 1.24
C LEU A 18 -0.54 -6.59 2.57
N THR A 19 0.21 -5.90 3.42
CA THR A 19 0.72 -6.45 4.67
C THR A 19 0.18 -5.73 5.91
N LEU A 20 -0.82 -4.88 5.73
CA LEU A 20 -1.44 -4.10 6.78
C LEU A 20 -2.23 -5.00 7.73
N ASP A 21 -1.89 -4.97 9.02
CA ASP A 21 -2.64 -5.66 10.07
C ASP A 21 -3.80 -4.82 10.63
N ARG A 22 -4.57 -5.41 11.55
CA ARG A 22 -5.74 -4.75 12.17
C ARG A 22 -5.39 -3.54 13.02
N ASP A 23 -4.14 -3.45 13.48
CA ASP A 23 -3.68 -2.31 14.26
C ASP A 23 -3.19 -1.18 13.34
N GLY A 24 -3.01 -1.42 12.04
CA GLY A 24 -2.50 -0.41 11.11
C GLY A 24 -0.98 -0.47 10.92
N ARG A 25 -0.35 -1.61 11.18
CA ARG A 25 1.08 -1.85 10.92
C ARG A 25 1.30 -2.64 9.64
N ALA A 26 2.33 -2.26 8.88
CA ALA A 26 2.76 -2.94 7.66
C ALA A 26 4.26 -3.22 7.69
N TRP A 27 4.74 -4.16 6.87
CA TRP A 27 6.17 -4.47 6.76
C TRP A 27 6.90 -3.40 5.95
N LYS A 28 7.95 -2.78 6.51
CA LYS A 28 8.66 -1.63 5.90
C LYS A 28 9.90 -2.00 5.07
N GLY A 29 9.86 -3.13 4.37
CA GLY A 29 10.99 -3.70 3.62
C GLY A 29 11.27 -3.06 2.26
N PHE A 30 11.07 -1.75 2.10
CA PHE A 30 11.24 -1.02 0.84
C PHE A 30 12.46 -0.07 0.87
N ASP A 31 12.74 0.58 -0.25
CA ASP A 31 13.80 1.59 -0.35
C ASP A 31 13.67 2.67 0.74
N TRP A 32 14.79 2.97 1.40
CA TRP A 32 14.83 3.89 2.53
C TRP A 32 14.40 5.31 2.18
N SER A 33 14.80 5.79 1.00
CA SER A 33 14.48 7.15 0.57
C SER A 33 12.99 7.31 0.29
N ALA A 34 12.35 6.28 -0.28
CA ALA A 34 10.90 6.26 -0.46
C ALA A 34 10.14 6.21 0.86
N MET A 35 10.56 5.37 1.81
CA MET A 35 9.94 5.32 3.14
C MET A 35 10.05 6.67 3.87
N ASN A 36 11.18 7.36 3.76
CA ASN A 36 11.33 8.71 4.34
C ASN A 36 10.38 9.72 3.69
N ARG A 37 10.22 9.71 2.36
CA ARG A 37 9.25 10.58 1.68
C ARG A 37 7.82 10.29 2.09
N LEU A 38 7.45 9.03 2.29
CA LEU A 38 6.13 8.65 2.80
C LEU A 38 5.89 9.18 4.23
N HIS A 39 6.95 9.22 5.05
CA HIS A 39 6.89 9.84 6.37
C HIS A 39 6.76 11.38 6.29
N GLU A 40 7.52 12.03 5.42
CA GLU A 40 7.42 13.47 5.15
C GLU A 40 6.01 13.86 4.64
N LYS A 41 5.39 12.98 3.83
CA LYS A 41 4.00 13.06 3.36
C LYS A 41 2.97 12.69 4.44
N ARG A 42 3.38 12.32 5.65
CA ARG A 42 2.54 11.94 6.81
C ARG A 42 1.66 10.71 6.59
N PHE A 43 1.98 9.85 5.63
CA PHE A 43 1.26 8.58 5.43
C PHE A 43 1.74 7.49 6.39
N ILE A 44 2.98 7.57 6.86
CA ILE A 44 3.53 6.64 7.85
C ILE A 44 4.20 7.39 8.99
N VAL A 45 4.29 6.75 10.15
CA VAL A 45 5.16 7.21 11.23
C VAL A 45 6.62 7.04 10.83
N ASP A 46 7.52 7.65 11.62
CA ASP A 46 8.96 7.60 11.37
C ASP A 46 9.44 6.13 11.19
N PRO A 47 9.91 5.75 9.99
CA PRO A 47 10.37 4.39 9.73
C PRO A 47 11.75 4.12 10.34
N VAL A 48 12.44 5.13 10.90
CA VAL A 48 13.80 5.03 11.42
C VAL A 48 13.85 4.37 12.79
N ASN A 49 13.74 3.05 12.79
CA ASN A 49 13.85 2.22 13.99
C ASN A 49 14.25 0.78 13.66
N LYS A 50 14.56 -0.02 14.69
CA LYS A 50 14.95 -1.43 14.58
C LYS A 50 13.78 -2.39 14.32
N ALA A 51 12.53 -1.93 14.37
CA ALA A 51 11.37 -2.78 14.11
C ALA A 51 11.32 -3.18 12.62
N LYS A 52 10.67 -4.30 12.31
CA LYS A 52 10.46 -4.75 10.92
C LYS A 52 9.22 -4.12 10.28
N SER A 53 8.35 -3.54 11.11
CA SER A 53 7.11 -2.91 10.69
C SER A 53 7.13 -1.40 10.91
N VAL A 54 6.17 -0.73 10.28
CA VAL A 54 5.87 0.69 10.44
C VAL A 54 4.37 0.86 10.62
N TRP A 55 3.96 1.86 11.40
CA TRP A 55 2.56 2.25 11.49
C TRP A 55 2.20 3.18 10.32
N LEU A 56 1.08 2.91 9.68
CA LEU A 56 0.45 3.88 8.80
C LEU A 56 -0.40 4.83 9.65
N THR A 57 -0.49 6.09 9.23
CA THR A 57 -1.47 7.02 9.77
C THR A 57 -2.86 6.69 9.21
N GLU A 58 -3.93 7.25 9.77
CA GLU A 58 -5.29 7.08 9.23
C GLU A 58 -5.36 7.49 7.75
N GLU A 59 -4.72 8.61 7.40
CA GLU A 59 -4.61 9.08 6.03
C GLU A 59 -3.81 8.10 5.14
N GLY A 60 -2.70 7.57 5.67
CA GLY A 60 -1.90 6.58 4.97
C GLY A 60 -2.65 5.28 4.70
N ILE A 61 -3.44 4.80 5.65
CA ILE A 61 -4.29 3.61 5.48
C ILE A 61 -5.27 3.85 4.33
N ALA A 62 -6.05 4.93 4.40
CA ALA A 62 -7.04 5.25 3.38
C ALA A 62 -6.42 5.43 1.99
N ARG A 63 -5.28 6.12 1.92
CA ARG A 63 -4.54 6.33 0.67
C ARG A 63 -3.95 5.02 0.11
N SER A 64 -3.37 4.18 0.98
CA SER A 64 -2.78 2.89 0.57
C SER A 64 -3.82 1.94 -0.02
N GLU A 65 -5.00 1.84 0.59
CA GLU A 65 -6.10 1.01 0.09
C GLU A 65 -6.58 1.51 -1.28
N LYS A 66 -6.80 2.82 -1.41
CA LYS A 66 -7.25 3.43 -2.67
C LYS A 66 -6.27 3.13 -3.80
N LEU A 67 -4.98 3.42 -3.59
CA LEU A 67 -3.94 3.17 -4.59
C LEU A 67 -3.84 1.68 -4.94
N PHE A 68 -3.95 0.79 -3.95
CA PHE A 68 -3.90 -0.65 -4.20
C PHE A 68 -5.06 -1.11 -5.10
N ARG A 69 -6.28 -0.63 -4.84
CA ARG A 69 -7.44 -0.93 -5.68
C ARG A 69 -7.29 -0.36 -7.09
N GLU A 70 -6.79 0.86 -7.24
CA GLU A 70 -6.58 1.52 -8.53
C GLU A 70 -5.50 0.82 -9.38
N MET A 71 -4.41 0.37 -8.76
CA MET A 71 -3.27 -0.22 -9.47
C MET A 71 -3.40 -1.71 -9.72
N PHE A 72 -3.97 -2.45 -8.77
CA PHE A 72 -3.93 -3.92 -8.75
C PHE A 72 -5.32 -4.57 -8.64
N GLY A 73 -6.37 -3.76 -8.51
CA GLY A 73 -7.74 -4.25 -8.58
C GLY A 73 -8.05 -4.78 -9.98
N VAL A 74 -8.65 -5.96 -10.05
CA VAL A 74 -9.23 -6.44 -11.30
C VAL A 74 -10.62 -5.82 -11.46
N GLU A 75 -10.90 -5.21 -12.60
CA GLU A 75 -12.28 -4.93 -12.98
C GLU A 75 -12.98 -6.27 -13.17
N GLY A 76 -13.80 -6.66 -12.19
CA GLY A 76 -14.63 -7.84 -12.30
C GLY A 76 -15.51 -7.68 -13.53
N LYS A 77 -15.45 -8.65 -14.46
CA LYS A 77 -16.39 -8.76 -15.56
C LYS A 77 -17.80 -8.47 -15.04
N ALA A 78 -18.38 -7.36 -15.47
CA ALA A 78 -19.81 -7.15 -15.38
C ALA A 78 -20.46 -8.32 -16.17
N GLY A 79 -21.03 -9.29 -15.45
CA GLY A 79 -21.77 -10.40 -16.04
C GLY A 79 -21.08 -11.77 -15.95
N MET A 80 -20.94 -12.32 -14.75
CA MET A 80 -20.99 -13.78 -14.58
C MET A 80 -21.90 -14.11 -13.40
N HIS A 81 -23.09 -14.60 -13.73
CA HIS A 81 -24.09 -15.08 -12.77
C HIS A 81 -23.51 -16.27 -11.98
N PRO A 82 -23.69 -16.35 -10.66
CA PRO A 82 -23.21 -17.48 -9.87
C PRO A 82 -24.21 -18.63 -9.97
N HIS A 83 -24.11 -19.47 -10.99
CA HIS A 83 -24.80 -20.76 -11.02
C HIS A 83 -24.03 -21.95 -11.62
N ASP A 84 -22.75 -21.81 -11.96
CA ASP A 84 -21.95 -22.93 -12.45
C ASP A 84 -20.66 -23.12 -11.66
N VAL A 85 -20.77 -23.65 -10.44
CA VAL A 85 -19.73 -24.52 -9.87
C VAL A 85 -20.41 -25.69 -9.16
N ASP A 86 -21.07 -26.54 -9.96
CA ASP A 86 -21.25 -27.95 -9.60
C ASP A 86 -19.93 -28.68 -9.91
N LYS A 87 -19.20 -29.04 -8.84
CA LYS A 87 -18.62 -30.37 -8.57
C LYS A 87 -17.75 -30.37 -7.32
#